data_AF-A0AAV9ZJR1-F1
#
_entry.id   AF-A0AAV9ZJR1-F1
#
_cell.length_a   1.000
_cell.length_b   1.000
_cell.length_c   1.000
_cell.angle_alpha   90.00
_cell.angle_beta   90.00
_cell.angle_gamma   90.00
#
_symmetry.space_group_name_H-M   'P 1'
#
loop_
_entity.id
_entity.type
_entity.pdbx_description
1 polymer ?
#
loop_
_entity_poly.entity_id
_entity_poly.type
_entity_poly.pdbx_seq_one_letter_code
_entity_poly.pdbx_strand_id
1 'polypeptide(L)'
;MEQRLRYADWFFVWAKDRTSMPRRMASLVDEFHFSIYSYATSDAVWSRNAPGIDMFDVFEPSFLDAALKSDLNLGHLIFGSESWVAYGGTQSQYDDPLTALYREHVNLSPKRHLQLGSRFKNIITQSLGVSIGPLEFCGIGHIVYIGPTAHIALCKGDPVIPQFHEDRSLRGRDRISSHLDMTGKRKRARTDKENRALSTKLKKIDAGYVRAGIVDEGKLSTRNEEGEPKPKKRRLSADQKLALTQQNV
;
A
#
# COMPACT_ATOMS: atom_id res chain seq x y z
N MET A 1 -15.70 0.40 -13.26
CA MET A 1 -15.71 -0.23 -11.92
C MET A 1 -14.70 -1.40 -11.79
N GLU A 2 -14.46 -2.19 -12.85
CA GLU A 2 -13.60 -3.39 -12.84
C GLU A 2 -12.11 -3.17 -12.53
N GLN A 3 -11.49 -2.07 -12.99
CA GLN A 3 -10.06 -1.83 -12.77
C GLN A 3 -9.72 -1.65 -11.29
N ARG A 4 -10.55 -0.97 -10.49
CA ARG A 4 -10.26 -0.69 -9.07
C ARG A 4 -10.19 -1.96 -8.22
N LEU A 5 -11.03 -2.95 -8.55
CA LEU A 5 -11.05 -4.25 -7.87
C LEU A 5 -9.82 -5.11 -8.20
N ARG A 6 -9.11 -4.86 -9.31
CA ARG A 6 -7.86 -5.59 -9.64
C ARG A 6 -6.70 -5.24 -8.72
N TYR A 7 -6.72 -4.08 -8.07
CA TYR A 7 -5.56 -3.52 -7.35
C TYR A 7 -5.79 -3.33 -5.85
N ALA A 8 -6.98 -3.67 -5.34
CA ALA A 8 -7.31 -3.55 -3.93
C ALA A 8 -6.34 -4.32 -3.01
N ASP A 9 -5.76 -5.43 -3.48
CA ASP A 9 -4.80 -6.25 -2.72
C ASP A 9 -3.37 -5.64 -2.66
N TRP A 10 -3.11 -4.59 -3.45
CA TRP A 10 -1.77 -4.08 -3.76
C TRP A 10 -1.52 -2.71 -3.15
N PHE A 11 -2.59 -1.93 -3.00
CA PHE A 11 -2.54 -0.72 -2.23
C PHE A 11 -2.58 -1.06 -0.73
N PHE A 12 -1.75 -0.37 0.07
CA PHE A 12 -1.92 -0.33 1.52
C PHE A 12 -3.15 0.52 1.89
N VAL A 13 -4.31 0.21 1.31
CA VAL A 13 -5.56 0.88 1.61
C VAL A 13 -6.23 0.08 2.69
N TRP A 14 -6.08 0.61 3.90
CA TRP A 14 -6.90 0.25 5.02
C TRP A 14 -7.94 1.34 5.17
N ALA A 15 -9.22 0.93 5.24
CA ALA A 15 -10.17 1.67 6.03
C ALA A 15 -9.59 1.71 7.45
N LYS A 16 -9.08 2.88 7.85
CA LYS A 16 -8.47 3.00 9.17
C LYS A 16 -9.61 3.13 10.18
N ASP A 17 -9.56 2.34 11.24
CA ASP A 17 -10.46 2.51 12.39
C ASP A 17 -10.35 3.92 13.02
N ARG A 18 -9.24 4.62 12.76
CA ARG A 18 -8.94 5.97 13.22
C ARG A 18 -8.20 6.76 12.15
N THR A 19 -8.64 7.97 11.87
CA THR A 19 -7.92 8.91 11.01
C THR A 19 -7.55 10.18 11.78
N SER A 20 -6.39 10.75 11.50
CA SER A 20 -6.00 12.05 12.03
C SER A 20 -6.41 13.13 11.05
N MET A 21 -7.13 14.14 11.51
CA MET A 21 -7.61 15.25 10.69
C MET A 21 -7.43 16.58 11.44
N PRO A 22 -7.32 17.72 10.74
CA PRO A 22 -7.30 19.02 11.38
C PRO A 22 -8.54 19.24 12.25
N ARG A 23 -8.40 19.96 13.36
CA ARG A 23 -9.49 20.18 14.32
C ARG A 23 -10.78 20.71 13.68
N ARG A 24 -10.66 21.57 12.68
CA ARG A 24 -11.82 22.09 11.91
C ARG A 24 -12.56 20.98 11.16
N MET A 25 -11.83 20.05 10.54
CA MET A 25 -12.42 18.91 9.83
C MET A 25 -13.05 17.91 10.80
N ALA A 26 -12.44 17.71 11.98
CA ALA A 26 -13.03 16.88 13.03
C ALA A 26 -14.39 17.40 13.47
N SER A 27 -14.51 18.71 13.71
CA SER A 27 -15.81 19.32 14.05
C SER A 27 -16.87 19.13 12.96
N LEU A 28 -16.47 19.19 11.69
CA LEU A 28 -17.38 18.97 10.55
C LEU A 28 -17.80 17.50 10.42
N VAL A 29 -16.89 16.55 10.71
CA VAL A 29 -17.24 15.12 10.79
C VAL A 29 -18.22 14.86 11.92
N ASP A 30 -17.97 15.44 13.10
CA ASP A 30 -18.84 15.30 14.27
C ASP A 30 -20.24 15.86 13.98
N GLU A 31 -20.33 17.04 13.34
CA GLU A 31 -21.59 17.67 12.94
C GLU A 31 -22.34 16.88 11.87
N PHE A 32 -21.62 16.31 10.91
CA PHE A 32 -22.19 15.40 9.92
C PHE A 32 -22.76 14.14 10.59
N HIS A 33 -22.01 13.49 11.49
CA HIS A 33 -22.48 12.31 12.23
C HIS A 33 -23.72 12.64 13.07
N PHE A 34 -23.72 13.78 13.74
CA PHE A 34 -24.85 14.26 14.52
C PHE A 34 -26.10 14.46 13.64
N SER A 35 -25.94 15.13 12.50
CA SER A 35 -27.03 15.36 11.54
C SER A 35 -27.61 14.05 11.01
N ILE A 36 -26.75 13.12 10.56
CA ILE A 36 -27.16 11.79 10.11
C ILE A 36 -27.95 11.05 11.19
N TYR A 37 -27.46 11.06 12.44
CA TYR A 37 -28.14 10.41 13.55
C TYR A 37 -29.52 11.05 13.82
N SER A 38 -29.59 12.38 13.89
CA SER A 38 -30.83 13.12 14.11
C SER A 38 -31.87 12.80 13.04
N TYR A 39 -31.47 12.79 11.77
CA TYR A 39 -32.38 12.47 10.67
C TYR A 39 -32.77 10.99 10.63
N ALA A 40 -31.85 10.07 10.97
CA ALA A 40 -32.15 8.64 11.04
C ALA A 40 -33.15 8.30 12.15
N THR A 41 -33.19 9.09 13.24
CA THR A 41 -34.17 8.95 14.32
C THR A 41 -35.52 9.63 14.04
N SER A 42 -35.62 10.40 12.96
CA SER A 42 -36.87 11.05 12.55
C SER A 42 -37.72 10.08 11.74
N ASP A 43 -39.05 10.11 11.94
CA ASP A 43 -40.00 9.36 11.10
C ASP A 43 -40.16 9.99 9.69
N ALA A 44 -39.57 11.16 9.46
CA ALA A 44 -39.64 11.84 8.17
C ALA A 44 -38.70 11.21 7.15
N VAL A 45 -39.20 11.02 5.92
CA VAL A 45 -38.34 10.71 4.77
C VAL A 45 -37.51 11.94 4.43
N TRP A 46 -36.19 11.81 4.58
CA TRP A 46 -35.24 12.88 4.28
C TRP A 46 -34.31 12.47 3.14
N SER A 47 -33.76 13.47 2.45
CA SER A 47 -32.68 13.28 1.48
C SER A 47 -31.65 14.39 1.67
N ARG A 48 -30.36 14.08 1.50
CA ARG A 48 -29.27 15.05 1.71
C ARG A 48 -29.48 16.36 0.93
N ASN A 49 -30.04 16.27 -0.28
CA ASN A 49 -30.23 17.42 -1.18
C ASN A 49 -31.61 18.08 -1.03
N ALA A 50 -32.39 17.75 0.00
CA ALA A 50 -33.70 18.35 0.20
C ALA A 50 -33.56 19.84 0.60
N PRO A 51 -34.46 20.72 0.13
CA PRO A 51 -34.46 22.12 0.53
C PRO A 51 -34.54 22.27 2.05
N GLY A 52 -33.65 23.07 2.64
CA GLY A 52 -33.59 23.33 4.08
C GLY A 52 -32.77 22.32 4.89
N ILE A 53 -32.17 21.30 4.26
CA ILE A 53 -31.17 20.44 4.89
C ILE A 53 -29.79 21.02 4.57
N ASP A 54 -29.22 21.74 5.55
CA ASP A 54 -27.84 22.24 5.48
C ASP A 54 -26.91 21.24 6.16
N MET A 55 -26.66 20.12 5.47
CA MET A 55 -25.76 19.09 5.96
C MET A 55 -24.44 19.18 5.22
N PHE A 56 -23.39 19.53 5.95
CA PHE A 56 -22.04 19.56 5.41
C PHE A 56 -21.62 18.17 4.90
N ASP A 57 -21.15 18.10 3.66
CA ASP A 57 -20.60 16.87 3.12
C ASP A 57 -19.10 16.78 3.41
N VAL A 58 -18.74 16.06 4.47
CA VAL A 58 -17.31 15.80 4.80
C VAL A 58 -16.60 14.97 3.74
N PHE A 59 -17.36 14.39 2.81
CA PHE A 59 -16.86 13.71 1.61
C PHE A 59 -17.01 14.57 0.35
N GLU A 60 -17.35 15.86 0.48
CA GLU A 60 -17.59 16.73 -0.65
C GLU A 60 -16.33 16.75 -1.54
N PRO A 61 -16.48 16.47 -2.85
CA PRO A 61 -15.38 16.56 -3.79
C PRO A 61 -14.77 17.96 -3.85
N SER A 62 -15.42 19.00 -3.33
CA SER A 62 -14.91 20.37 -3.23
C SER A 62 -13.55 20.45 -2.51
N PHE A 63 -13.30 19.60 -1.51
CA PHE A 63 -11.98 19.50 -0.86
C PHE A 63 -10.92 18.86 -1.74
N LEU A 64 -11.36 18.06 -2.70
CA LEU A 64 -10.52 17.47 -3.71
C LEU A 64 -10.48 18.32 -4.97
N ASP A 65 -11.31 19.34 -5.10
CA ASP A 65 -11.47 20.14 -6.31
C ASP A 65 -10.14 20.75 -6.75
N ALA A 66 -9.34 21.26 -5.80
CA ALA A 66 -7.99 21.73 -6.10
C ALA A 66 -7.06 20.61 -6.64
N ALA A 67 -7.15 19.40 -6.09
CA ALA A 67 -6.37 18.25 -6.53
C ALA A 67 -6.91 17.65 -7.85
N LEU A 68 -8.22 17.74 -8.06
CA LEU A 68 -8.94 17.22 -9.21
C LEU A 68 -8.87 18.16 -10.41
N LYS A 69 -8.69 19.46 -10.18
CA LYS A 69 -8.40 20.48 -11.19
C LYS A 69 -6.91 20.61 -11.52
N SER A 70 -6.04 19.88 -10.81
CA SER A 70 -4.62 19.82 -11.13
C SER A 70 -4.40 19.16 -12.50
N ASP A 71 -3.36 19.60 -13.22
CA ASP A 71 -2.96 19.03 -14.50
C ASP A 71 -2.58 17.54 -14.39
N LEU A 72 -2.18 17.10 -13.19
CA LEU A 72 -1.84 15.70 -12.86
C LEU A 72 -2.91 15.04 -11.99
N ASN A 73 -4.18 15.35 -12.22
CA ASN A 73 -5.26 14.72 -11.45
C ASN A 73 -5.42 13.23 -11.79
N LEU A 74 -5.78 12.44 -10.78
CA LEU A 74 -6.09 11.00 -10.92
C LEU A 74 -7.61 10.77 -10.93
N GLY A 75 -8.39 11.79 -11.31
CA GLY A 75 -9.85 11.77 -11.23
C GLY A 75 -10.45 10.65 -12.09
N HIS A 76 -9.92 10.41 -13.29
CA HIS A 76 -10.34 9.31 -14.17
C HIS A 76 -10.06 7.93 -13.56
N LEU A 77 -9.05 7.76 -12.70
CA LEU A 77 -8.80 6.50 -12.00
C LEU A 77 -9.76 6.31 -10.82
N ILE A 78 -9.97 7.37 -10.04
CA ILE A 78 -10.82 7.37 -8.84
C ILE A 78 -12.30 7.27 -9.21
N PHE A 79 -12.75 7.90 -10.29
CA PHE A 79 -14.15 8.00 -10.69
C PHE A 79 -14.49 7.22 -11.97
N GLY A 80 -13.48 6.84 -12.76
CA GLY A 80 -13.65 6.15 -14.05
C GLY A 80 -13.76 7.18 -15.17
N SER A 81 -13.18 6.92 -16.34
CA SER A 81 -13.07 7.95 -17.40
C SER A 81 -14.41 8.56 -17.83
N GLU A 82 -15.43 7.73 -18.07
CA GLU A 82 -16.76 8.22 -18.48
C GLU A 82 -17.42 9.08 -17.40
N SER A 83 -17.44 8.61 -16.15
CA SER A 83 -18.01 9.35 -15.03
C SER A 83 -17.22 10.61 -14.72
N TRP A 84 -15.89 10.57 -14.86
CA TRP A 84 -15.02 11.72 -14.65
C TRP A 84 -15.31 12.85 -15.63
N VAL A 85 -15.45 12.51 -16.91
CA VAL A 85 -15.86 13.47 -17.96
C VAL A 85 -17.28 14.00 -17.70
N ALA A 86 -18.22 13.15 -17.26
CA ALA A 86 -19.57 13.57 -16.91
C ALA A 86 -19.62 14.56 -15.73
N TYR A 87 -18.65 14.51 -14.82
CA TYR A 87 -18.48 15.47 -13.73
C TYR A 87 -17.75 16.76 -14.15
N GLY A 88 -17.45 16.94 -15.44
CA GLY A 88 -16.71 18.09 -15.95
C GLY A 88 -15.20 18.01 -15.71
N GLY A 89 -14.69 16.84 -15.32
CA GLY A 89 -13.27 16.61 -15.16
C GLY A 89 -12.54 16.59 -16.50
N THR A 90 -11.36 17.20 -16.55
CA THR A 90 -10.46 17.12 -17.71
C THR A 90 -9.56 15.90 -17.58
N GLN A 91 -9.43 15.14 -18.66
CA GLN A 91 -8.45 14.07 -18.74
C GLN A 91 -7.06 14.71 -18.88
N SER A 92 -6.12 14.31 -18.02
CA SER A 92 -4.74 14.78 -18.11
C SER A 92 -4.20 14.54 -19.52
N GLN A 93 -3.55 15.55 -20.11
CA GLN A 93 -2.85 15.40 -21.39
C GLN A 93 -1.59 14.53 -21.25
N TYR A 94 -1.06 14.44 -20.04
CA TYR A 94 0.04 13.57 -19.70
C TYR A 94 -0.49 12.21 -19.26
N ASP A 95 0.16 11.14 -19.70
CA ASP A 95 -0.06 9.83 -19.08
C ASP A 95 0.29 9.94 -17.60
N ASP A 96 -0.70 9.80 -16.73
CA ASP A 96 -0.41 9.74 -15.31
C ASP A 96 0.51 8.54 -15.05
N PRO A 97 1.41 8.62 -14.06
CA PRO A 97 2.42 7.58 -13.85
C PRO A 97 1.83 6.18 -13.69
N LEU A 98 0.59 6.09 -13.19
CA LEU A 98 -0.14 4.84 -13.04
C LEU A 98 -0.63 4.32 -14.41
N THR A 99 -1.23 5.18 -15.23
CA THR A 99 -1.68 4.83 -16.59
C THR A 99 -0.51 4.49 -17.52
N ALA A 100 0.61 5.21 -17.43
CA ALA A 100 1.83 4.88 -18.15
C ALA A 100 2.30 3.45 -17.81
N LEU A 101 2.35 3.15 -16.51
CA LEU A 101 2.71 1.82 -15.99
C LEU A 101 1.70 0.74 -16.40
N TYR A 102 0.40 1.07 -16.51
CA TYR A 102 -0.62 0.12 -16.96
C TYR A 102 -0.60 -0.17 -18.45
N ARG A 103 -0.34 0.83 -19.29
CA ARG A 103 -0.28 0.66 -20.75
C ARG A 103 0.82 -0.33 -21.13
N GLU A 104 1.87 -0.40 -20.32
CA GLU A 104 2.97 -1.37 -20.43
C GLU A 104 2.57 -2.80 -20.01
N HIS A 105 1.45 -3.02 -19.29
CA HIS A 105 1.12 -4.29 -18.64
C HIS A 105 -0.20 -5.00 -19.09
N VAL A 106 -1.08 -4.37 -19.87
CA VAL A 106 -2.43 -4.90 -20.20
C VAL A 106 -2.45 -6.12 -21.15
N ASN A 107 -1.31 -6.61 -21.65
CA ASN A 107 -1.23 -7.79 -22.53
C ASN A 107 -1.34 -9.18 -21.81
N LEU A 108 -1.85 -9.28 -20.57
CA LEU A 108 -1.85 -10.55 -19.80
C LEU A 108 -3.27 -11.02 -19.36
N SER A 109 -3.53 -12.34 -19.47
CA SER A 109 -4.87 -12.96 -19.61
C SER A 109 -5.78 -13.08 -18.35
N PRO A 110 -7.12 -13.28 -18.50
CA PRO A 110 -8.16 -13.02 -17.46
C PRO A 110 -8.38 -14.08 -16.35
N LYS A 111 -7.70 -15.23 -16.34
CA LYS A 111 -8.22 -16.44 -15.66
C LYS A 111 -8.04 -16.58 -14.13
N ARG A 112 -7.57 -15.58 -13.37
CA ARG A 112 -7.17 -15.79 -11.94
C ARG A 112 -7.99 -15.03 -10.88
N HIS A 113 -9.21 -14.62 -11.20
CA HIS A 113 -9.96 -13.60 -10.45
C HIS A 113 -10.80 -14.04 -9.22
N LEU A 114 -10.89 -15.31 -8.82
CA LEU A 114 -12.08 -15.78 -8.06
C LEU A 114 -11.97 -16.05 -6.54
N GLN A 115 -10.82 -15.95 -5.86
CA GLN A 115 -10.74 -16.46 -4.46
C GLN A 115 -10.50 -15.45 -3.32
N LEU A 116 -10.11 -14.19 -3.57
CA LEU A 116 -9.94 -13.17 -2.51
C LEU A 116 -10.96 -12.01 -2.56
N GLY A 117 -11.70 -11.87 -3.66
CA GLY A 117 -12.68 -10.80 -3.84
C GLY A 117 -13.87 -10.85 -2.88
N SER A 118 -14.12 -11.95 -2.15
CA SER A 118 -15.37 -12.11 -1.39
C SER A 118 -15.51 -11.19 -0.18
N ARG A 119 -14.42 -10.79 0.48
CA ARG A 119 -14.49 -9.89 1.65
C ARG A 119 -14.64 -8.41 1.26
N PHE A 120 -13.90 -7.96 0.25
CA PHE A 120 -14.00 -6.57 -0.24
C PHE A 120 -15.29 -6.37 -1.06
N LYS A 121 -15.69 -7.38 -1.86
CA LYS A 121 -17.01 -7.42 -2.49
C LYS A 121 -18.10 -7.39 -1.42
N ASN A 122 -18.03 -8.19 -0.35
CA ASN A 122 -19.00 -8.11 0.76
C ASN A 122 -19.05 -6.75 1.43
N ILE A 123 -17.92 -6.08 1.67
CA ILE A 123 -17.93 -4.72 2.23
C ILE A 123 -18.65 -3.78 1.24
N ILE A 124 -18.20 -3.70 -0.02
CA ILE A 124 -18.82 -2.84 -1.04
C ILE A 124 -20.30 -3.17 -1.31
N THR A 125 -20.69 -4.45 -1.32
CA THR A 125 -22.05 -4.87 -1.67
C THR A 125 -23.00 -4.96 -0.48
N GLN A 126 -22.51 -5.15 0.75
CA GLN A 126 -23.35 -5.20 1.97
C GLN A 126 -23.36 -3.87 2.73
N SER A 127 -22.35 -3.00 2.57
CA SER A 127 -22.29 -1.68 3.22
C SER A 127 -22.77 -0.55 2.30
N LEU A 128 -23.88 -0.74 1.56
CA LEU A 128 -24.50 0.26 0.66
C LEU A 128 -24.76 1.65 1.29
N GLY A 129 -24.48 1.85 2.58
CA GLY A 129 -24.56 3.12 3.33
C GLY A 129 -23.22 3.82 3.65
N VAL A 130 -22.06 3.36 3.16
CA VAL A 130 -20.79 4.10 3.30
C VAL A 130 -20.15 4.31 1.94
N SER A 131 -20.18 5.56 1.48
CA SER A 131 -19.33 6.05 0.42
C SER A 131 -17.89 6.04 0.92
N ILE A 132 -17.12 5.02 0.51
CA ILE A 132 -15.68 4.94 0.72
C ILE A 132 -15.06 6.13 0.00
N GLY A 133 -14.85 7.22 0.73
CA GLY A 133 -14.40 8.47 0.16
C GLY A 133 -12.93 8.40 -0.26
N PRO A 134 -12.48 9.17 -1.25
CA PRO A 134 -11.06 9.36 -1.60
C PRO A 134 -10.13 9.67 -0.40
N LEU A 135 -10.67 10.21 0.71
CA LEU A 135 -9.94 10.42 1.98
C LEU A 135 -9.67 9.12 2.77
N GLU A 136 -10.37 8.03 2.49
CA GLU A 136 -10.09 6.70 3.06
C GLU A 136 -8.92 6.01 2.33
N PHE A 137 -8.51 6.53 1.16
CA PHE A 137 -7.31 6.12 0.45
C PHE A 137 -6.12 7.00 0.84
N CYS A 138 -5.70 6.93 2.11
CA CYS A 138 -4.35 7.36 2.46
C CYS A 138 -3.40 6.20 2.17
N GLY A 139 -2.73 6.22 1.01
CA GLY A 139 -1.61 5.32 0.77
C GLY A 139 -0.56 5.51 1.85
N ILE A 140 -0.43 4.58 2.80
CA ILE A 140 0.61 4.66 3.82
C ILE A 140 1.93 4.31 3.15
N GLY A 141 2.72 5.33 2.82
CA GLY A 141 4.10 5.15 2.42
C GLY A 141 4.89 4.50 3.55
N HIS A 142 5.50 3.35 3.29
CA HIS A 142 6.40 2.69 4.22
C HIS A 142 7.82 3.23 4.04
N ILE A 143 8.42 3.75 5.11
CA ILE A 143 9.82 4.20 5.06
C ILE A 143 10.74 2.98 5.06
N VAL A 144 11.57 2.87 4.03
CA VAL A 144 12.61 1.85 3.87
C VAL A 144 13.98 2.52 3.90
N TYR A 145 14.85 2.10 4.80
CA TYR A 145 16.20 2.65 4.90
C TYR A 145 17.19 1.85 4.04
N ILE A 146 17.90 2.56 3.16
CA ILE A 146 18.95 2.05 2.28
C ILE A 146 20.25 2.73 2.68
N GLY A 147 21.00 2.07 3.57
CA GLY A 147 22.16 2.70 4.21
C GLY A 147 21.73 3.87 5.09
N PRO A 148 22.28 5.09 4.91
CA PRO A 148 21.87 6.28 5.65
C PRO A 148 20.62 6.95 5.08
N THR A 149 20.16 6.57 3.88
CA THR A 149 19.09 7.25 3.15
C THR A 149 17.73 6.60 3.43
N ALA A 150 16.71 7.43 3.64
CA ALA A 150 15.33 7.00 3.76
C ALA A 150 14.62 7.08 2.40
N HIS A 151 13.94 6.00 2.01
CA HIS A 151 13.10 5.93 0.82
C HIS A 151 11.66 5.65 1.23
N ILE A 152 10.68 6.14 0.46
CA ILE A 152 9.26 5.89 0.71
C ILE A 152 8.80 4.84 -0.29
N ALA A 153 8.33 3.69 0.21
CA ALA A 153 7.70 2.64 -0.57
C ALA A 153 6.18 2.83 -0.52
N LEU A 154 5.53 3.05 -1.66
CA LEU A 154 4.08 3.26 -1.73
C LEU A 154 3.29 1.96 -1.71
N CYS A 155 3.90 0.86 -2.15
CA CYS A 155 3.29 -0.47 -2.20
C CYS A 155 4.33 -1.57 -1.89
N LYS A 156 3.86 -2.82 -1.81
CA LYS A 156 4.76 -3.99 -1.82
C LYS A 156 5.24 -4.23 -3.24
N GLY A 157 6.53 -4.50 -3.41
CA GLY A 157 7.16 -4.63 -4.72
C GLY A 157 7.52 -3.30 -5.36
N ASP A 158 7.47 -2.17 -4.64
CA ASP A 158 7.72 -0.84 -5.20
C ASP A 158 9.04 -0.81 -5.99
N PRO A 159 9.01 -0.53 -7.31
CA PRO A 159 10.19 -0.64 -8.17
C PRO A 159 11.27 0.41 -7.84
N VAL A 160 10.91 1.46 -7.10
CA VAL A 160 11.86 2.46 -6.60
C VAL A 160 12.72 1.88 -5.48
N ILE A 161 12.23 0.84 -4.79
CA ILE A 161 12.95 0.17 -3.71
C ILE A 161 13.70 -1.05 -4.28
N PRO A 162 15.04 -1.13 -4.14
CA PRO A 162 15.77 -2.31 -4.56
C PRO A 162 15.25 -3.58 -3.85
N GLN A 163 15.04 -4.64 -4.63
CA GLN A 163 14.43 -5.90 -4.18
C GLN A 163 15.07 -6.47 -2.91
N PHE A 164 16.40 -6.34 -2.78
CA PHE A 164 17.12 -6.78 -1.58
C PHE A 164 16.60 -6.14 -0.28
N HIS A 165 16.25 -4.85 -0.30
CA HIS A 165 15.73 -4.15 0.87
C HIS A 165 14.31 -4.61 1.19
N GLU A 166 13.51 -4.88 0.16
CA GLU A 166 12.19 -5.45 0.35
C GLU A 166 12.26 -6.87 0.92
N ASP A 167 13.08 -7.75 0.33
CA ASP A 167 13.35 -9.10 0.82
C ASP A 167 13.76 -9.08 2.30
N ARG A 168 14.65 -8.15 2.66
CA ARG A 168 15.08 -7.97 4.05
C ARG A 168 13.92 -7.55 4.95
N SER A 169 13.07 -6.63 4.50
CA SER A 169 11.87 -6.19 5.22
C SER A 169 10.88 -7.35 5.41
N LEU A 170 10.60 -8.12 4.36
CA LEU A 170 9.76 -9.32 4.40
C LEU A 170 10.33 -10.37 5.35
N ARG A 171 11.65 -10.62 5.31
CA ARG A 171 12.33 -11.52 6.25
C ARG A 171 12.20 -11.05 7.69
N GLY A 172 12.29 -9.75 7.95
CA GLY A 172 12.13 -9.15 9.27
C GLY A 172 10.71 -9.33 9.80
N ARG A 173 9.69 -8.99 9.02
CA ARG A 173 8.28 -9.22 9.37
C ARG A 173 8.00 -10.69 9.64
N ASP A 174 8.53 -11.59 8.82
CA ASP A 174 8.38 -13.02 8.98
C ASP A 174 9.02 -13.55 10.28
N ARG A 175 10.12 -12.95 10.76
CA ARG A 175 10.69 -13.28 12.08
C ARG A 175 9.76 -12.89 13.22
N ILE A 176 9.14 -11.72 13.11
CA ILE A 176 8.19 -11.22 14.11
C ILE A 176 6.94 -12.10 14.12
N SER A 177 6.35 -12.37 12.95
CA SER A 177 5.14 -13.20 12.83
C SER A 177 5.36 -14.65 13.23
N SER A 178 6.58 -15.17 13.06
CA SER A 178 6.97 -16.53 13.47
C SER A 178 7.48 -16.59 14.91
N HIS A 179 7.32 -15.51 15.70
CA HIS A 179 7.74 -15.42 17.10
C HIS A 179 9.24 -15.68 17.35
N LEU A 180 10.10 -15.44 16.35
CA LEU A 180 11.56 -15.64 16.46
C LEU A 180 12.26 -14.45 17.11
N ASP A 181 11.66 -13.26 17.02
CA ASP A 181 12.13 -12.00 17.60
C ASP A 181 11.05 -11.38 18.49
N MET A 182 10.62 -12.10 19.53
CA MET A 182 9.73 -11.54 20.54
C MET A 182 10.48 -10.64 21.53
N THR A 183 9.89 -9.51 21.89
CA THR A 183 10.39 -8.64 22.97
C THR A 183 10.57 -9.46 24.26
N GLY A 184 11.72 -9.30 24.92
CA GLY A 184 12.05 -10.03 26.15
C GLY A 184 12.60 -11.45 25.97
N LYS A 185 12.60 -12.00 24.74
CA LYS A 185 13.26 -13.29 24.45
C LYS A 185 14.57 -13.07 23.71
N ARG A 186 15.57 -13.92 23.99
CA ARG A 186 16.84 -13.91 23.26
C ARG A 186 16.58 -14.25 21.80
N LYS A 187 17.16 -13.49 20.88
CA LYS A 187 17.05 -13.74 19.43
C LYS A 187 17.55 -15.14 19.11
N ARG A 188 16.71 -15.92 18.42
CA ARG A 188 17.07 -17.27 17.95
C ARG A 188 17.43 -17.24 16.46
N ALA A 189 18.42 -18.04 16.08
CA ALA A 189 18.69 -18.32 14.67
C ALA A 189 17.51 -19.08 14.04
N ARG A 190 17.27 -18.86 12.75
CA ARG A 190 16.32 -19.70 12.00
C ARG A 190 16.90 -21.10 11.80
N THR A 191 16.03 -22.10 11.83
CA THR A 191 16.39 -23.45 11.41
C THR A 191 16.48 -23.53 9.89
N ASP A 192 17.17 -24.55 9.36
CA ASP A 192 17.25 -24.76 7.90
C ASP A 192 15.88 -24.99 7.28
N LYS A 193 14.98 -25.68 8.00
CA LYS A 193 13.60 -25.89 7.58
C LYS A 193 12.85 -24.56 7.43
N GLU A 194 12.98 -23.65 8.40
CA GLU A 194 12.40 -22.30 8.35
C GLU A 194 12.99 -21.46 7.22
N ASN A 195 14.31 -21.53 7.02
CA ASN A 195 14.98 -20.83 5.92
C ASN A 195 14.52 -21.32 4.54
N ARG A 196 14.34 -22.63 4.37
CA ARG A 196 13.77 -23.21 3.13
C ARG A 196 12.34 -22.74 2.91
N ALA A 197 11.49 -22.81 3.93
CA ALA A 197 10.09 -22.36 3.83
C ALA A 197 9.99 -20.87 3.47
N LEU A 198 10.82 -20.04 4.09
CA LEU A 198 10.88 -18.61 3.78
C LEU A 198 11.40 -18.35 2.37
N SER A 199 12.44 -19.07 1.93
CA SER A 199 12.97 -18.96 0.57
C SER A 199 11.88 -19.28 -0.46
N THR A 200 11.11 -20.35 -0.24
CA THR A 200 9.96 -20.69 -1.09
C THR A 200 8.89 -19.58 -1.08
N LYS A 201 8.60 -18.99 0.09
CA LYS A 201 7.64 -17.88 0.23
C LYS A 201 8.11 -16.63 -0.52
N LEU A 202 9.37 -16.25 -0.39
CA LEU A 202 9.96 -15.11 -1.10
C LEU A 202 9.99 -15.35 -2.61
N LYS A 203 10.41 -16.53 -3.08
CA LYS A 203 10.35 -16.89 -4.50
C LYS A 203 8.92 -16.79 -5.06
N LYS A 204 7.92 -17.16 -4.25
CA LYS A 204 6.51 -17.06 -4.64
C LYS A 204 6.03 -15.59 -4.73
N ILE A 205 6.55 -14.72 -3.87
CA ILE A 205 6.32 -13.27 -3.88
C ILE A 205 7.02 -12.64 -5.08
N ASP A 206 8.30 -12.93 -5.29
CA ASP A 206 9.08 -12.46 -6.44
C ASP A 206 8.42 -12.88 -7.76
N ALA A 207 8.02 -14.15 -7.88
CA ALA A 207 7.26 -14.63 -9.03
C ALA A 207 5.88 -13.94 -9.15
N GLY A 208 5.31 -13.45 -8.04
CA GLY A 208 4.14 -12.58 -8.05
C GLY A 208 4.45 -11.22 -8.68
N TYR A 209 5.56 -10.59 -8.29
CA TYR A 209 5.99 -9.30 -8.81
C TYR A 209 6.38 -9.35 -10.28
N VAL A 210 7.14 -10.36 -10.69
CA VAL A 210 7.46 -10.63 -12.10
C VAL A 210 6.18 -10.75 -12.93
N ARG A 211 5.25 -11.60 -12.48
CA ARG A 211 4.00 -11.84 -13.22
C ARG A 211 3.11 -10.62 -13.34
N ALA A 212 3.28 -9.64 -12.45
CA ALA A 212 2.54 -8.40 -12.48
C ALA A 212 3.32 -7.26 -13.16
N GLY A 213 4.51 -7.54 -13.68
CA GLY A 213 5.33 -6.57 -14.41
C GLY A 213 6.06 -5.55 -13.53
N ILE A 214 5.98 -5.63 -12.19
CA ILE A 214 6.62 -4.62 -11.34
C ILE A 214 8.15 -4.73 -11.38
N VAL A 215 8.66 -5.95 -11.48
CA VAL A 215 10.09 -6.23 -11.53
C VAL A 215 10.38 -6.91 -12.86
N ASP A 216 11.21 -6.25 -13.68
CA ASP A 216 11.74 -6.81 -14.92
C ASP A 216 12.47 -8.13 -14.63
N GLU A 217 12.15 -9.19 -15.37
CA GLU A 217 12.80 -10.51 -15.24
C GLU A 217 14.32 -10.39 -15.36
N GLY A 218 14.81 -9.46 -16.20
CA GLY A 218 16.23 -9.19 -16.35
C GLY A 218 16.89 -8.63 -15.10
N LYS A 219 16.16 -7.86 -14.27
CA LYS A 219 16.66 -7.36 -12.98
C LYS A 219 16.67 -8.43 -11.89
N LEU A 220 15.87 -9.48 -12.05
CA LEU A 220 15.87 -10.63 -11.14
C LEU A 220 16.93 -11.67 -11.46
N SER A 221 17.41 -11.73 -12.72
CA SER A 221 18.52 -12.60 -13.10
C SER A 221 19.89 -12.01 -12.73
N THR A 222 20.07 -10.68 -12.79
CA THR A 222 21.30 -10.01 -12.31
C THR A 222 21.52 -10.14 -10.80
N ARG A 223 20.51 -10.60 -10.06
CA ARG A 223 20.53 -10.97 -8.62
C ARG A 223 21.65 -11.96 -8.25
N ASN A 224 22.15 -12.74 -9.20
CA ASN A 224 23.24 -13.69 -9.00
C ASN A 224 24.59 -13.20 -9.57
N GLU A 225 24.59 -12.14 -10.38
CA GLU A 225 25.78 -11.67 -11.12
C GLU A 225 26.39 -10.38 -10.54
N GLU A 226 25.62 -9.59 -9.78
CA GLU A 226 26.22 -8.63 -8.85
C GLU A 226 26.97 -9.43 -7.78
N GLY A 227 28.27 -9.63 -8.04
CA GLY A 227 29.10 -10.70 -7.52
C GLY A 227 28.87 -11.06 -6.05
N GLU A 228 29.01 -12.37 -5.75
CA GLU A 228 28.88 -12.94 -4.42
C GLU A 228 29.26 -11.92 -3.34
N PRO A 229 28.33 -11.56 -2.43
CA PRO A 229 28.56 -10.48 -1.50
C PRO A 229 29.88 -10.74 -0.79
N LYS A 230 30.90 -9.91 -1.09
CA LYS A 230 32.26 -10.09 -0.56
C LYS A 230 32.12 -10.43 0.92
N PRO A 231 32.66 -11.58 1.37
CA PRO A 231 32.39 -12.09 2.70
C PRO A 231 32.63 -10.95 3.69
N LYS A 232 31.55 -10.48 4.33
CA LYS A 232 31.66 -9.35 5.26
C LYS A 232 32.70 -9.76 6.29
N LYS A 233 33.83 -9.03 6.36
CA LYS A 233 34.83 -9.23 7.42
C LYS A 233 34.06 -9.28 8.74
N ARG A 234 34.04 -10.45 9.37
CA ARG A 234 33.35 -10.60 10.67
C ARG A 234 33.99 -9.59 11.59
N ARG A 235 33.19 -8.72 12.21
CA ARG A 235 33.69 -7.89 13.32
C ARG A 235 34.12 -8.88 14.40
N LEU A 236 35.44 -9.07 14.52
CA LEU A 236 36.04 -9.80 15.62
C LEU A 236 35.56 -9.13 16.91
N SER A 237 35.19 -9.94 17.91
CA SER A 237 34.93 -9.41 19.25
C SER A 237 36.17 -8.69 19.77
N ALA A 238 36.00 -7.81 20.75
CA ALA A 238 37.14 -7.16 21.41
C ALA A 238 38.17 -8.20 21.89
N ASP A 239 37.70 -9.32 22.44
CA ASP A 239 38.53 -10.43 22.92
C ASP A 239 39.27 -11.14 21.78
N GLN A 240 38.61 -11.38 20.64
CA GLN A 240 39.27 -11.98 19.47
C GLN A 240 40.31 -11.05 18.87
N LYS A 241 40.08 -9.74 18.91
CA LYS A 241 41.10 -8.76 18.49
C LYS A 241 42.30 -8.82 19.43
N LEU A 242 42.08 -8.83 20.74
CA LEU A 242 43.14 -8.94 21.74
C LEU A 242 43.98 -10.23 21.56
N ALA A 243 43.31 -11.37 21.34
CA ALA A 243 44.00 -12.65 21.11
C ALA A 243 44.87 -12.64 19.84
N LEU A 244 44.38 -12.01 18.76
CA LEU A 244 45.16 -11.87 17.52
C LEU A 244 46.34 -10.90 17.68
N THR A 245 46.23 -9.88 18.54
CA THR A 245 47.35 -8.97 18.82
C THR A 245 48.46 -9.68 19.60
N GLN A 246 48.11 -10.62 20.48
CA GLN A 246 49.08 -11.38 21.29
C GLN A 246 49.85 -12.44 20.49
N GLN A 247 49.33 -12.91 19.37
CA GLN A 247 50.00 -13.92 18.52
C GLN A 247 51.03 -13.33 17.55
N ASN A 248 51.09 -11.99 17.43
CA ASN A 248 52.02 -11.30 16.52
C ASN A 248 53.20 -10.63 17.26
N VAL A 249 53.47 -11.04 18.50
CA VAL A 249 54.62 -10.65 19.34
C VAL A 249 55.47 -11.88 19.59
#